data_AF-A0A2M7MFM4-F1
#
_entry.id   AF-A0A2M7MFM4-F1
#
_cell.length_a   1.000
_cell.length_b   1.000
_cell.length_c   1.000
_cell.angle_alpha   90.00
_cell.angle_beta   90.00
_cell.angle_gamma   90.00
#
_symmetry.space_group_name_H-M   'P 1'
#
loop_
_entity.id
_entity.type
_entity.pdbx_description
1 polymer ?
#
loop_
_entity_poly.entity_id
_entity_poly.type
_entity_poly.pdbx_seq_one_letter_code
_entity_poly.pdbx_strand_id
1 'polypeptide(L)' 'AMEITGTKKHPTEVWTMYQILKKPKGIKIISAWRYPGRTPEGEKPIIPEDTLEELDNILKN' A
#
# COMPACT_ATOMS: atom_id res chain seq x y z
N ALA A 1 5.70 3.61 -1.72
CA ALA A 1 6.83 2.77 -1.27
C ALA A 1 6.31 1.78 -0.25
N MET A 2 6.91 0.59 -0.21
CA MET A 2 6.51 -0.53 0.64
C MET A 2 7.71 -0.92 1.49
N GLU A 3 7.57 -0.79 2.80
CA GLU A 3 8.67 -1.00 3.75
C GLU A 3 8.26 -2.04 4.79
N ILE A 4 9.16 -2.99 5.08
CA ILE A 4 8.94 -3.99 6.13
C ILE A 4 9.08 -3.30 7.50
N THR A 5 8.14 -3.57 8.38
CA THR A 5 8.15 -3.10 9.77
C THR A 5 7.62 -4.17 10.73
N GLY A 6 7.51 -3.83 12.01
CA GLY A 6 7.05 -4.74 13.05
C GLY A 6 8.20 -5.57 13.64
N THR A 7 7.87 -6.71 14.22
CA THR A 7 8.83 -7.57 14.92
C THR A 7 9.08 -8.85 14.13
N LYS A 8 10.16 -9.58 14.43
CA LYS A 8 10.43 -10.89 13.82
C LYS A 8 9.26 -11.88 14.00
N LYS A 9 8.55 -11.81 15.14
CA LYS A 9 7.39 -12.68 15.43
C LYS A 9 6.10 -12.21 14.75
N HIS A 10 5.97 -10.91 14.51
CA HIS A 10 4.80 -10.28 13.90
C HIS A 10 5.26 -9.28 12.85
N PRO A 11 5.69 -9.76 11.67
CA PRO A 11 6.09 -8.88 10.57
C PRO A 11 4.86 -8.20 9.99
N THR A 12 5.05 -6.97 9.54
CA THR A 12 4.03 -6.17 8.87
C THR A 12 4.69 -5.32 7.79
N GLU A 13 3.89 -4.75 6.90
CA GLU A 13 4.36 -3.84 5.85
C GLU A 13 3.64 -2.51 5.95
N VAL A 14 4.38 -1.42 5.77
CA VAL A 14 3.79 -0.08 5.64
C VAL A 14 3.79 0.31 4.17
N TRP A 15 2.61 0.63 3.68
CA TRP A 15 2.35 1.06 2.32
C TRP A 15 2.01 2.53 2.32
N THR A 16 2.86 3.34 1.69
CA THR A 16 2.66 4.79 1.63
C THR A 16 2.50 5.24 0.19
N MET A 17 1.34 5.85 -0.10
CA MET A 17 1.15 6.68 -1.28
C MET A 17 1.58 8.10 -0.93
N TYR A 18 2.49 8.66 -1.71
CA TYR A 18 2.97 10.02 -1.50
C TYR A 18 3.21 10.73 -2.81
N GLN A 19 3.24 12.06 -2.75
CA GLN A 19 3.58 12.93 -3.85
C GLN A 19 4.77 13.79 -3.46
N ILE A 20 5.79 13.84 -4.31
CA ILE A 20 6.91 14.78 -4.16
C ILE A 20 6.44 16.14 -4.69
N LEU A 21 6.35 17.12 -3.79
CA LEU A 21 5.94 18.48 -4.12
C LEU A 21 7.16 19.34 -4.47
N LYS A 22 7.05 20.07 -5.59
CA LYS A 22 8.07 21.04 -6.01
C LYS A 22 7.92 22.38 -5.28
N LYS A 23 6.67 22.81 -5.00
CA LYS A 23 6.32 24.04 -4.28
C LYS A 23 4.99 23.83 -3.50
N PRO A 24 4.96 24.07 -2.17
CA PRO A 24 6.15 24.13 -1.30
C PRO A 24 6.99 22.86 -1.48
N LYS A 25 8.31 22.96 -1.34
CA LYS A 25 9.18 21.77 -1.41
C LYS A 25 8.79 20.84 -0.26
N GLY A 26 8.56 19.56 -0.56
CA GLY A 26 8.25 18.57 0.47
C GLY A 26 7.68 17.27 -0.08
N ILE A 27 7.33 16.37 0.81
CA ILE A 27 6.60 15.14 0.50
C ILE A 27 5.21 15.26 1.11
N LYS A 28 4.17 15.15 0.27
CA LYS A 28 2.79 15.02 0.73
C LYS A 28 2.45 13.54 0.83
N ILE A 29 2.29 13.04 2.04
CA ILE A 29 1.74 11.71 2.26
C ILE A 29 0.23 11.78 1.97
N ILE A 30 -0.25 10.94 1.06
CA ILE A 30 -1.65 10.87 0.64
C ILE A 30 -2.37 9.81 1.47
N SER A 31 -1.76 8.63 1.60
CA SER A 31 -2.29 7.54 2.42
C SER A 31 -1.16 6.69 2.96
N ALA A 32 -1.39 6.09 4.13
CA ALA A 32 -0.49 5.15 4.77
C ALA A 32 -1.31 3.99 5.33
N TRP A 33 -0.95 2.77 4.96
CA TRP A 33 -1.63 1.54 5.37
C TRP A 33 -0.64 0.59 6.04
N ARG A 34 -1.11 -0.20 6.99
CA ARG A 34 -0.34 -1.29 7.59
C ARG A 34 -0.97 -2.62 7.19
N TYR A 35 -0.23 -3.44 6.47
CA TYR A 35 -0.66 -4.78 6.07
C TYR A 35 0.03 -5.84 6.95
N PRO A 36 -0.70 -6.86 7.41
CA PRO A 36 -0.10 -7.95 8.18
C PRO A 36 0.75 -8.87 7.30
N GLY A 37 1.87 -9.36 7.85
CA GLY A 37 2.75 -10.27 7.14
C GLY A 37 3.78 -9.56 6.26
N ARG A 38 4.36 -10.33 5.33
CA ARG A 38 5.34 -9.87 4.34
C ARG A 38 4.96 -10.44 2.98
N THR A 39 4.89 -9.58 1.98
CA THR A 39 4.71 -9.98 0.58
C THR A 39 6.04 -10.53 0.04
N PRO A 40 6.06 -11.70 -0.62
CA PRO A 40 7.27 -12.21 -1.26
C PRO A 40 7.83 -11.22 -2.29
N GLU A 41 9.15 -11.21 -2.45
CA GLU A 41 9.81 -10.31 -3.39
C GLU A 41 9.37 -10.61 -4.83
N GLY A 42 8.92 -9.59 -5.55
CA GLY A 42 8.41 -9.72 -6.92
C GLY A 42 6.95 -10.15 -7.03
N GLU A 43 6.29 -10.46 -5.92
CA GLU A 43 4.87 -10.80 -5.91
C GLU A 43 3.98 -9.60 -5.54
N LYS A 44 2.71 -9.68 -5.94
CA LYS A 44 1.68 -8.74 -5.50
C LYS A 44 1.11 -9.23 -4.16
N PRO A 45 0.71 -8.31 -3.26
CA PRO A 45 -0.06 -8.72 -2.09
C PRO A 45 -1.34 -9.42 -2.54
N ILE A 46 -1.81 -10.35 -1.74
CA ILE A 46 -3.11 -11.00 -1.97
C ILE A 46 -4.19 -9.95 -1.72
N ILE A 47 -4.85 -9.53 -2.79
CA ILE A 47 -6.04 -8.69 -2.75
C ILE A 47 -7.25 -9.62 -2.86
N PRO A 48 -8.19 -9.60 -1.92
CA PRO A 48 -9.43 -10.37 -2.02
C PRO A 48 -10.20 -10.08 -3.33
N GLU A 49 -10.81 -11.11 -3.91
CA GLU A 49 -11.50 -11.02 -5.21
C GLU A 49 -12.67 -10.03 -5.18
N ASP A 50 -13.44 -10.01 -4.09
CA ASP A 50 -14.53 -9.07 -3.85
C ASP A 50 -14.06 -7.61 -3.90
N THR A 51 -12.87 -7.34 -3.38
CA THR A 51 -12.25 -6.00 -3.43
C THR A 51 -11.87 -5.61 -4.86
N LEU A 52 -11.42 -6.57 -5.68
CA LEU A 52 -11.11 -6.32 -7.09
C LEU A 52 -12.38 -6.08 -7.91
N GLU A 53 -13.44 -6.85 -7.64
CA GLU A 53 -14.74 -6.69 -8.29
C GLU A 53 -15.37 -5.33 -7.95
N GLU A 54 -15.33 -4.89 -6.69
CA GLU A 54 -15.78 -3.56 -6.28
C GLU A 54 -15.01 -2.46 -7.02
N LEU A 55 -13.68 -2.58 -7.11
CA LEU A 55 -12.84 -1.60 -7.81
C LEU A 55 -13.17 -1.53 -9.31
N ASP A 56 -13.35 -2.67 -9.97
CA ASP A 56 -13.71 -2.74 -11.39
C ASP A 56 -15.09 -2.11 -11.65
N ASN A 57 -16.07 -2.34 -10.77
CA ASN A 57 -17.38 -1.72 -10.83
C ASN A 57 -17.32 -0.18 -10.68
N ILE A 58 -16.43 0.33 -9.83
CA ILE A 58 -16.22 1.79 -9.68
C ILE A 58 -15.61 2.40 -10.95
N LEU A 59 -14.68 1.71 -11.62
CA LEU A 59 -13.96 2.23 -12.79
C LEU A 59 -14.74 2.17 -14.10
N LYS A 60 -15.72 1.28 -14.21
CA LYS A 60 -16.57 1.13 -15.41
C LYS A 60 -17.72 2.16 -15.49
N ASN A 61 -18.00 2.86 -14.39
CA ASN A 61 -18.97 3.97 -14.31
C ASN A 61 -18.32 5.31 -14.65
#